data_AF-A0AAW6JPM3-F1
#
_entry.id   AF-A0AAW6JPM3-F1
#
_cell.length_a   1.000
_cell.length_b   1.000
_cell.length_c   1.000
_cell.angle_alpha   90.00
_cell.angle_beta   90.00
_cell.angle_gamma   90.00
#
_symmetry.space_group_name_H-M   'P 1'
#
loop_
_entity.id
_entity.type
_entity.pdbx_description
1 polymer ?
#
loop_
_entity_poly.entity_id
_entity_poly.type
_entity_poly.pdbx_seq_one_letter_code
_entity_poly.pdbx_strand_id
1 'polypeptide(L)' 'MKWRVILESDPETGDWAIWCPELPGYTSVGETQEEALENIKEAIQLYLQPDLIK' A
#
# COMPACT_ATOMS: atom_id res chain seq x y z
N MET A 1 0.35 7.27 -13.46
CA MET A 1 -0.52 7.90 -12.45
C MET A 1 0.29 8.19 -11.20
N LYS A 2 -0.04 9.24 -10.46
CA LYS A 2 0.51 9.52 -9.13
C LYS A 2 -0.62 9.32 -8.12
N TRP A 3 -0.39 8.45 -7.14
CA TRP A 3 -1.33 8.16 -6.06
C TRP A 3 -0.80 8.77 -4.78
N ARG A 4 -1.68 9.36 -3.98
CA ARG A 4 -1.32 9.79 -2.64
C ARG A 4 -1.59 8.66 -1.68
N VAL A 5 -0.61 8.37 -0.85
CA VAL A 5 -0.68 7.36 0.21
C VAL A 5 -0.41 8.03 1.54
N ILE A 6 -1.07 7.54 2.58
CA ILE A 6 -0.84 7.94 3.96
C ILE A 6 0.03 6.85 4.58
N LEU A 7 1.13 7.27 5.21
CA LEU A 7 2.09 6.40 5.87
C LEU A 7 2.13 6.80 7.35
N GLU A 8 1.90 5.85 8.23
CA GLU A 8 1.86 6.02 9.68
C GLU A 8 2.74 4.97 10.34
N SER A 9 3.63 5.39 11.24
CA SER A 9 4.43 4.48 12.04
C SER A 9 3.63 4.02 13.25
N ASP A 10 3.58 2.72 13.48
CA ASP A 10 3.02 2.12 14.69
C ASP A 10 4.11 2.06 15.78
N PRO A 11 3.98 2.83 16.88
CA PRO A 11 4.98 2.84 17.94
C PRO A 11 4.90 1.61 18.85
N GLU A 12 3.84 0.81 18.79
CA GLU A 12 3.68 -0.40 19.60
C GLU A 12 4.39 -1.60 18.97
N THR A 13 4.25 -1.76 17.65
CA THR A 13 4.90 -2.86 16.91
C THR A 13 6.23 -2.45 16.28
N GLY A 14 6.43 -1.16 16.02
CA GLY A 14 7.57 -0.63 15.27
C GLY A 14 7.38 -0.67 13.75
N ASP A 15 6.21 -1.12 13.28
CA ASP A 15 5.91 -1.26 11.86
C ASP A 15 5.40 0.06 11.25
N TRP A 16 5.26 0.06 9.93
CA TRP A 16 4.73 1.13 9.13
C TRP A 16 3.44 0.70 8.43
N ALA A 17 2.33 1.29 8.84
CA ALA A 17 1.05 1.16 8.16
C ALA A 17 0.97 2.14 6.98
N ILE A 18 0.51 1.67 5.83
CA ILE A 18 0.34 2.49 4.64
C ILE A 18 -0.99 2.20 3.95
N TRP A 19 -1.66 3.24 3.48
CA TRP A 19 -2.92 3.07 2.76
C TRP A 19 -3.16 4.19 1.76
N CYS A 20 -3.95 3.88 0.73
CA CYS A 20 -4.35 4.83 -0.28
C CYS A 20 -5.81 5.28 -0.03
N PRO A 21 -6.07 6.54 0.39
CA PRO A 21 -7.43 7.03 0.56
C PRO A 21 -8.26 7.03 -0.74
N GLU A 22 -7.60 6.98 -1.90
CA GLU A 22 -8.25 6.93 -3.23
C GLU A 22 -8.64 5.49 -3.62
N LEU A 23 -8.11 4.47 -2.93
CA LEU A 23 -8.40 3.05 -3.15
C LEU A 23 -8.89 2.42 -1.82
N PRO A 24 -10.16 2.63 -1.45
CA PRO A 24 -10.71 2.12 -0.20
C PRO A 24 -10.61 0.59 -0.16
N GLY A 25 -9.98 0.07 0.88
CA GLY A 25 -9.75 -1.37 1.08
C GLY A 25 -8.34 -1.84 0.75
N TYR A 26 -7.49 -0.98 0.18
CA TYR A 26 -6.08 -1.30 -0.05
C TYR A 26 -5.18 -0.66 1.01
N THR A 27 -4.74 -1.51 1.94
CA THR A 27 -3.82 -1.18 3.02
C THR A 27 -2.66 -2.17 3.02
N SER A 28 -1.47 -1.72 3.37
CA SER A 28 -0.32 -2.58 3.60
C SER A 28 0.38 -2.20 4.89
N VAL A 29 1.20 -3.12 5.38
CA VAL A 29 2.15 -2.90 6.48
C VAL A 29 3.55 -3.26 5.99
N GLY A 30 4.58 -2.73 6.65
CA GLY A 30 5.96 -3.18 6.50
C GLY A 30 6.82 -2.75 7.68
N GLU A 31 7.91 -3.46 7.95
CA GLU A 31 8.82 -3.17 9.06
C GLU A 31 9.57 -1.84 8.85
N THR A 32 9.64 -1.38 7.60
CA THR A 32 10.29 -0.11 7.22
C THR A 32 9.39 0.72 6.30
N GLN A 33 9.67 2.03 6.21
CA GLN A 33 8.97 2.92 5.28
C GLN A 33 9.09 2.45 3.83
N GLU A 34 10.27 1.96 3.44
CA GLU A 34 10.57 1.49 2.08
C GLU A 34 9.77 0.23 1.76
N GLU A 35 9.72 -0.72 2.69
CA GLU A 35 8.95 -1.96 2.54
C GLU A 35 7.45 -1.69 2.43
N ALA A 36 6.89 -0.85 3.30
CA ALA A 36 5.49 -0.45 3.23
C ALA A 36 5.18 0.20 1.86
N LEU A 37 6.05 1.09 1.38
CA LEU A 37 5.92 1.75 0.07
C LEU A 37 5.98 0.77 -1.10
N GLU A 38 6.86 -0.24 -1.05
CA GLU A 38 6.96 -1.26 -2.08
C GLU A 38 5.69 -2.12 -2.10
N ASN A 39 5.22 -2.58 -0.93
CA ASN A 39 4.03 -3.41 -0.80
C ASN A 39 2.76 -2.71 -1.33
N ILE A 40 2.53 -1.44 -0.97
CA ILE A 40 1.35 -0.70 -1.48
C ILE A 40 1.45 -0.47 -2.99
N LYS A 41 2.67 -0.29 -3.51
CA LYS A 41 2.89 -0.08 -4.94
C LYS A 41 2.58 -1.34 -5.74
N GLU A 42 3.01 -2.51 -5.25
CA GLU A 42 2.62 -3.80 -5.82
C GLU A 42 1.10 -3.99 -5.77
N ALA A 43 0.48 -3.69 -4.63
CA ALA A 43 -0.96 -3.82 -4.46
C ALA A 43 -1.76 -2.92 -5.43
N ILE A 44 -1.32 -1.67 -5.64
CA ILE A 44 -1.88 -0.77 -6.65
C ILE A 44 -1.63 -1.28 -8.06
N GLN A 45 -0.45 -1.85 -8.35
CA GLN A 45 -0.17 -2.43 -9.67
C GLN A 45 -1.08 -3.61 -9.96
N LEU A 46 -1.29 -4.51 -8.99
CA LEU A 46 -2.23 -5.64 -9.10
C LEU A 46 -3.66 -5.15 -9.34
N TYR A 47 -4.09 -4.09 -8.64
CA TYR A 47 -5.41 -3.49 -8.85
C TYR A 47 -5.58 -2.90 -10.27
N LEU A 48 -4.52 -2.33 -10.83
CA LEU A 48 -4.53 -1.76 -12.19
C LEU A 48 -4.31 -2.80 -13.29
N GLN A 49 -3.95 -4.04 -12.95
CA GLN A 49 -3.88 -5.09 -13.95
C GLN A 49 -5.30 -5.39 -14.45
N PRO A 50 -5.53 -5.36 -15.77
CA PRO A 50 -6.82 -5.76 -16.29
C PRO A 50 -7.06 -7.23 -15.92
N ASP A 51 -8.19 -7.52 -15.26
CA ASP A 51 -8.69 -8.87 -15.05
C ASP A 51 -8.68 -9.60 -16.39
N LEU A 52 -7.64 -10.41 -16.61
CA LEU A 52 -7.54 -11.31 -17.75
C LEU A 52 -8.36 -12.56 -17.39
N ILE A 53 -9.62 -12.37 -17.04
CA ILE A 53 -10.60 -13.43 -16.98
C ILE A 53 -10.91 -13.78 -18.44
N LYS A 54 -10.24 -14.83 -18.93
CA LYS A 54 -10.60 -15.52 -20.18
C LYS A 54 -11.79 -16.43 -19.96
#